data_AF-A0A356L3Z2-F1
#
_entry.id   AF-A0A356L3Z2-F1
#
_cell.length_a   1.000
_cell.length_b   1.000
_cell.length_c   1.000
_cell.angle_alpha   90.00
_cell.angle_beta   90.00
_cell.angle_gamma   90.00
#
_symmetry.space_group_name_H-M   'P 1'
#
loop_
_entity.id
_entity.type
_entity.pdbx_description
1 polymer ?
#
loop_
_entity_poly.entity_id
_entity_poly.type
_entity_poly.pdbx_seq_one_letter_code
_entity_poly.pdbx_strand_id
1 'polypeptide(L)'
;MVCLSFSVLFRPDVCGVHHRFSETGESEKRHVQLFRDFRFVRGFAAMIYPDSVFIPTLGISIQTMVHHGLIVIIGFYVLISGRAKLVSKSLLGVSALFVILFAMAISMNLLFKNVDGTFNMFFVGPYYPCHLPVLSVIQAKFGYGVFLVAYVLGFILVAYITLLISMGIKKLIAILPPIPKKMRYRKQE
;
A
#
# COMPACT_ATOMS: atom_id res chain seq x y z
N MET A 1 -3.34 6.25 17.11
CA MET A 1 -3.31 4.80 17.43
C MET A 1 -4.49 4.08 16.74
N VAL A 2 -4.38 3.86 15.42
CA VAL A 2 -5.38 3.15 14.58
C VAL A 2 -4.74 1.92 13.88
N CYS A 3 -3.45 1.66 14.12
CA CYS A 3 -2.71 0.55 13.48
C CYS A 3 -2.97 -0.85 14.06
N LEU A 4 -3.77 -0.99 15.13
CA LEU A 4 -3.86 -2.27 15.86
C LEU A 4 -4.98 -3.23 15.41
N SER A 5 -5.82 -2.88 14.44
CA SER A 5 -7.01 -3.72 14.13
C SER A 5 -7.04 -4.39 12.76
N PHE A 6 -6.14 -4.10 11.82
CA PHE A 6 -6.22 -4.73 10.48
C PHE A 6 -5.27 -5.92 10.25
N SER A 7 -4.35 -6.20 11.17
CA SER A 7 -3.44 -7.35 11.06
C SER A 7 -4.04 -8.67 11.58
N VAL A 8 -5.18 -8.61 12.28
CA VAL A 8 -5.84 -9.81 12.85
C VAL A 8 -6.81 -10.46 11.85
N LEU A 9 -7.22 -9.76 10.77
CA LEU A 9 -8.22 -10.28 9.84
C LEU A 9 -7.67 -11.24 8.76
N PHE A 10 -6.37 -11.49 8.70
CA PHE A 10 -5.76 -12.39 7.71
C PHE A 10 -4.63 -13.21 8.33
N ARG A 11 -5.00 -14.22 9.12
CA ARG A 11 -4.13 -15.39 9.30
C ARG A 11 -4.43 -16.38 8.17
N PRO A 12 -3.51 -16.67 7.25
CA PRO A 12 -3.59 -17.90 6.49
C PRO A 12 -3.14 -19.02 7.43
N ASP A 13 -4.04 -19.96 7.67
CA ASP A 13 -3.84 -21.11 8.55
C ASP A 13 -2.50 -21.82 8.32
N VAL A 14 -1.81 -22.03 9.44
CA VAL A 14 -0.71 -22.98 9.56
C VAL A 14 -1.35 -24.33 9.87
N CYS A 15 -1.60 -25.15 8.85
CA CYS A 15 -1.57 -26.61 8.99
C CYS A 15 -1.59 -27.28 7.61
N GLY A 16 -0.58 -28.12 7.36
CA GLY A 16 -0.47 -28.86 6.11
C GLY A 16 -1.53 -29.93 5.98
N VAL A 17 -2.23 -29.95 4.84
CA VAL A 17 -2.85 -31.14 4.27
C VAL A 17 -2.73 -31.06 2.75
N HIS A 18 -1.95 -31.98 2.19
CA HIS A 18 -1.91 -32.30 0.77
C HIS A 18 -3.27 -32.92 0.39
N HIS A 19 -4.19 -32.17 -0.22
CA HIS A 19 -5.08 -32.65 -1.28
C HIS A 19 -6.09 -31.58 -1.74
N ARG A 20 -6.06 -31.31 -3.05
CA ARG A 20 -7.22 -31.01 -3.90
C ARG A 20 -8.19 -29.92 -3.38
N PHE A 21 -7.79 -28.65 -3.41
CA PHE A 21 -8.74 -27.53 -3.38
C PHE A 21 -8.86 -26.88 -4.76
N SER A 22 -9.96 -27.25 -5.41
CA SER A 22 -10.41 -26.82 -6.74
C SER A 22 -11.02 -25.43 -6.68
N GLU A 23 -10.54 -24.54 -7.56
CA GLU A 23 -11.17 -23.33 -8.13
C GLU A 23 -11.73 -22.20 -7.23
N THR A 24 -12.05 -22.39 -5.96
CA THR A 24 -12.62 -21.32 -5.10
C THR A 24 -11.56 -20.38 -4.52
N GLY A 25 -10.33 -20.86 -4.33
CA GLY A 25 -9.21 -20.08 -3.76
C GLY A 25 -8.56 -19.07 -4.72
N GLU A 26 -8.99 -19.02 -5.99
CA GLU A 26 -8.44 -18.07 -6.95
C GLU A 26 -9.16 -16.72 -6.93
N SER A 27 -10.44 -16.68 -6.53
CA SER A 27 -11.24 -15.46 -6.36
C SER A 27 -10.72 -14.59 -5.22
N GLU A 28 -10.38 -15.19 -4.08
CA GLU A 28 -9.88 -14.47 -2.90
C GLU A 28 -8.48 -13.88 -3.14
N LYS A 29 -7.64 -14.57 -3.92
CA LYS A 29 -6.31 -14.09 -4.32
C LYS A 29 -6.36 -12.90 -5.30
N ARG A 30 -7.52 -12.63 -5.93
CA ARG A 30 -7.68 -11.61 -6.99
C ARG A 30 -7.95 -10.19 -6.46
N HIS A 31 -8.54 -10.03 -5.27
CA HIS A 31 -8.78 -8.70 -4.67
C HIS A 31 -7.57 -8.11 -3.94
N VAL A 32 -6.56 -8.94 -3.69
CA VAL A 32 -5.45 -8.62 -2.78
C VAL A 32 -4.35 -7.80 -3.46
N GLN A 33 -4.19 -7.87 -4.79
CA GLN A 33 -3.04 -7.29 -5.47
C GLN A 33 -3.07 -5.75 -5.48
N LEU A 34 -4.14 -5.12 -5.96
CA LEU A 34 -4.20 -3.66 -6.02
C LEU A 34 -4.19 -3.03 -4.62
N PHE A 35 -4.85 -3.68 -3.65
CA PHE A 35 -4.80 -3.25 -2.26
C PHE A 35 -3.38 -3.28 -1.68
N ARG A 36 -2.57 -4.28 -2.06
CA ARG A 36 -1.13 -4.31 -1.74
C ARG A 36 -0.40 -3.16 -2.40
N ASP A 37 -0.71 -2.81 -3.65
CA ASP A 37 -0.08 -1.69 -4.35
C ASP A 37 -0.42 -0.35 -3.67
N PHE A 38 -1.66 -0.14 -3.24
CA PHE A 38 -2.05 1.03 -2.43
C PHE A 38 -1.26 1.11 -1.11
N ARG A 39 -1.11 -0.02 -0.40
CA ARG A 39 -0.33 -0.10 0.84
C ARG A 39 1.14 0.18 0.58
N PHE A 40 1.70 -0.39 -0.49
CA PHE A 40 3.07 -0.16 -0.91
C PHE A 40 3.33 1.31 -1.22
N VAL A 41 2.51 1.95 -2.06
CA VAL A 41 2.66 3.35 -2.45
C VAL A 41 2.60 4.27 -1.23
N ARG A 42 1.63 4.07 -0.33
CA ARG A 42 1.55 4.84 0.92
C ARG A 42 2.74 4.59 1.85
N GLY A 43 3.13 3.32 1.99
CA GLY A 43 4.31 2.90 2.75
C GLY A 43 5.57 3.60 2.25
N PHE A 44 5.76 3.58 0.94
CA PHE A 44 6.90 4.14 0.25
C PHE A 44 6.95 5.67 0.35
N ALA A 45 5.81 6.34 0.19
CA ALA A 45 5.72 7.79 0.37
C ALA A 45 6.13 8.22 1.79
N ALA A 46 5.69 7.47 2.82
CA ALA A 46 6.06 7.75 4.20
C ALA A 46 7.57 7.54 4.49
N MET A 47 8.22 6.63 3.76
CA MET A 47 9.66 6.40 3.89
C MET A 47 10.51 7.46 3.17
N ILE A 48 10.03 8.02 2.05
CA ILE A 48 10.72 9.08 1.31
C ILE A 48 10.53 10.45 1.97
N TYR A 49 9.36 10.70 2.57
CA TYR A 49 9.03 11.98 3.18
C TYR A 49 8.62 11.82 4.66
N PRO A 50 9.58 11.50 5.55
CA PRO A 50 9.28 11.05 6.91
C PRO A 50 9.08 12.19 7.91
N ASP A 51 9.40 13.44 7.55
CA ASP A 51 9.34 14.63 8.42
C ASP A 51 7.99 14.79 9.14
N SER A 52 6.96 14.28 8.51
CA SER A 52 5.57 14.38 8.92
C SER A 52 5.02 13.11 9.60
N VAL A 53 5.84 12.05 9.65
CA VAL A 53 5.55 10.73 10.23
C VAL A 53 6.13 10.60 11.63
N PHE A 54 7.24 11.30 11.91
CA PHE A 54 7.86 11.31 13.22
C PHE A 54 7.06 12.18 14.19
N ILE A 55 6.74 11.58 15.34
CA ILE A 55 6.14 12.29 16.47
C ILE A 55 7.07 12.25 17.69
N PRO A 56 6.88 13.12 18.70
CA PRO A 56 7.76 13.17 19.88
C PRO A 56 7.86 11.85 20.65
N THR A 57 6.87 10.96 20.53
CA THR A 57 6.89 9.64 21.16
C THR A 57 7.78 8.67 20.38
N LEU A 58 9.01 8.47 20.85
CA LEU A 58 10.03 7.62 20.21
C LEU A 58 9.51 6.22 19.84
N GLY A 59 8.79 5.55 20.74
CA GLY A 59 8.27 4.19 20.49
C GLY A 59 7.29 4.13 19.31
N ILE A 60 6.41 5.13 19.18
CA ILE A 60 5.44 5.21 18.08
C ILE A 60 6.15 5.51 16.76
N SER A 61 7.15 6.38 16.81
CA SER A 61 8.01 6.71 15.67
C SER A 61 8.75 5.46 15.15
N ILE A 62 9.41 4.70 16.02
CA ILE A 62 10.10 3.45 15.65
C ILE A 62 9.11 2.45 15.06
N GLN A 63 7.98 2.20 15.73
CA GLN A 63 6.96 1.26 15.26
C GLN A 63 6.45 1.66 13.86
N THR A 64 6.17 2.94 13.65
CA THR A 64 5.62 3.44 12.39
C THR A 64 6.61 3.26 11.24
N MET A 65 7.89 3.56 11.46
CA MET A 65 8.94 3.39 10.46
C MET A 65 9.22 1.91 10.15
N VAL A 66 9.27 1.04 11.17
CA VAL A 66 9.42 -0.41 10.96
C VAL A 66 8.23 -0.98 10.18
N HIS A 67 7.00 -0.55 10.52
CA HIS A 67 5.79 -0.99 9.83
C HIS A 67 5.76 -0.56 8.36
N HIS A 68 6.04 0.72 8.06
CA HIS A 68 6.06 1.21 6.68
C HIS A 68 7.23 0.61 5.89
N GLY A 69 8.40 0.48 6.52
CA GLY A 69 9.56 -0.20 5.92
C GLY A 69 9.26 -1.66 5.54
N LEU A 70 8.61 -2.42 6.43
CA LEU A 70 8.22 -3.80 6.14
C LEU A 70 7.20 -3.88 4.99
N ILE A 71 6.21 -2.97 4.96
CA ILE A 71 5.25 -2.87 3.84
C ILE A 71 5.97 -2.58 2.52
N VAL A 72 6.97 -1.70 2.53
CA VAL A 72 7.77 -1.38 1.34
C VAL A 72 8.56 -2.59 0.85
N ILE A 73 9.25 -3.30 1.76
CA ILE A 73 10.02 -4.52 1.43
C ILE A 73 9.10 -5.59 0.82
N ILE A 74 7.95 -5.84 1.45
CA ILE A 74 6.96 -6.80 0.95
C ILE A 74 6.41 -6.36 -0.41
N GLY A 75 6.14 -5.07 -0.60
CA GLY A 75 5.67 -4.53 -1.87
C GLY A 75 6.67 -4.74 -3.01
N PHE A 76 7.95 -4.45 -2.79
CA PHE A 76 9.01 -4.74 -3.77
C PHE A 76 9.15 -6.23 -4.05
N TYR A 77 9.09 -7.09 -3.03
CA TYR A 77 9.10 -8.54 -3.22
C TYR A 77 7.96 -9.00 -4.13
N VAL A 78 6.74 -8.52 -3.89
CA VAL A 78 5.58 -8.86 -4.73
C VAL A 78 5.74 -8.32 -6.15
N LEU A 79 6.21 -7.06 -6.31
CA LEU A 79 6.49 -6.43 -7.60
C LEU A 79 7.45 -7.26 -8.46
N ILE A 80 8.56 -7.71 -7.87
CA ILE A 80 9.62 -8.46 -8.56
C ILE A 80 9.23 -9.92 -8.78
N SER A 81 8.42 -10.51 -7.90
CA SER A 81 8.01 -11.93 -7.99
C SER A 81 7.19 -12.29 -9.24
N GLY A 82 6.75 -11.31 -10.03
CA GLY A 82 5.97 -11.52 -11.26
C GLY A 82 4.57 -12.11 -11.00
N ARG A 83 4.09 -12.10 -9.75
CA ARG A 83 2.81 -12.69 -9.34
C ARG A 83 1.60 -11.78 -9.61
N ALA A 84 1.79 -10.63 -10.27
CA ALA A 84 0.70 -9.72 -10.59
C ALA A 84 -0.30 -10.30 -11.62
N LYS A 85 -1.57 -10.03 -11.36
CA LYS A 85 -2.71 -10.29 -12.24
C LYS A 85 -3.64 -9.07 -12.19
N LEU A 86 -4.00 -8.53 -13.36
CA LEU A 86 -5.00 -7.46 -13.47
C LEU A 86 -6.40 -8.08 -13.35
N VAL A 87 -7.20 -7.55 -12.44
CA VAL A 87 -8.60 -7.96 -12.28
C VAL A 87 -9.43 -6.68 -12.17
N SER A 88 -10.16 -6.32 -13.22
CA SER A 88 -10.90 -5.05 -13.28
C SER A 88 -11.96 -4.90 -12.19
N LYS A 89 -12.65 -5.99 -11.81
CA LYS A 89 -13.59 -6.00 -10.67
C LYS A 89 -12.91 -5.70 -9.33
N SER A 90 -11.62 -6.03 -9.20
CA SER A 90 -10.80 -5.71 -8.02
C SER A 90 -10.52 -4.22 -7.91
N LEU A 91 -10.36 -3.53 -9.05
CA LEU A 91 -10.06 -2.09 -9.10
C LEU A 91 -11.15 -1.27 -8.43
N LEU A 92 -12.41 -1.48 -8.84
CA LEU A 92 -13.54 -0.73 -8.27
C LEU A 92 -13.74 -1.02 -6.77
N GLY A 93 -13.66 -2.28 -6.34
CA GLY A 93 -13.86 -2.65 -4.94
C GLY A 93 -12.78 -2.07 -4.02
N VAL A 94 -11.51 -2.15 -4.44
CA VAL A 94 -10.38 -1.61 -3.65
C VAL A 94 -10.38 -0.09 -3.64
N SER A 95 -10.68 0.56 -4.78
CA SER A 95 -10.84 2.02 -4.83
C SER A 95 -11.99 2.50 -3.94
N ALA A 96 -13.11 1.78 -3.91
CA ALA A 96 -14.22 2.10 -3.00
C ALA A 96 -13.81 1.97 -1.53
N LEU A 97 -13.10 0.90 -1.16
CA LEU A 97 -12.56 0.74 0.20
C LEU A 97 -11.59 1.87 0.57
N PHE A 98 -10.72 2.27 -0.36
CA PHE A 98 -9.82 3.40 -0.14
C PHE A 98 -10.59 4.70 0.10
N VAL A 99 -11.64 4.99 -0.68
CA VAL A 99 -12.51 6.15 -0.49
C VAL A 99 -13.21 6.12 0.87
N ILE A 100 -13.70 4.94 1.31
CA ILE A 100 -14.32 4.79 2.64
C ILE A 100 -13.31 5.11 3.74
N LEU A 101 -12.11 4.52 3.69
CA LEU A 101 -11.05 4.77 4.67
C LEU A 101 -10.59 6.24 4.66
N PHE A 102 -10.56 6.86 3.48
CA PHE A 102 -10.25 8.27 3.30
C PHE A 102 -11.32 9.17 3.93
N ALA A 103 -12.60 8.86 3.73
CA ALA A 103 -13.72 9.55 4.36
C ALA A 103 -13.69 9.41 5.89
N MET A 104 -13.34 8.23 6.41
CA MET A 104 -13.12 8.03 7.85
C MET A 104 -11.97 8.92 8.36
N ALA A 105 -10.86 9.02 7.62
CA ALA A 105 -9.75 9.89 8.01
C ALA A 105 -10.14 11.37 8.03
N ILE A 106 -10.89 11.85 7.03
CA ILE A 106 -11.45 13.22 7.03
C ILE A 106 -12.34 13.40 8.26
N SER A 107 -13.24 12.46 8.53
CA SER A 107 -14.15 12.53 9.69
C SER A 107 -13.38 12.61 11.00
N MET A 108 -12.34 11.81 11.18
CA MET A 108 -11.48 11.90 12.37
C MET A 108 -10.77 13.25 12.46
N ASN A 109 -10.27 13.80 11.36
CA ASN A 109 -9.65 15.15 11.35
C ASN A 109 -10.63 16.26 11.74
N LEU A 110 -11.92 16.10 11.42
CA LEU A 110 -12.96 17.06 11.81
C LEU A 110 -13.35 16.91 13.29
N LEU A 111 -13.49 15.67 13.77
CA LEU A 111 -13.94 15.38 15.13
C LEU A 111 -12.86 15.65 16.19
N PHE A 112 -11.60 15.34 15.90
CA PHE A 112 -10.50 15.42 16.86
C PHE A 112 -9.65 16.70 16.71
N LYS A 113 -10.17 17.72 16.04
CA LYS A 113 -9.44 18.99 15.80
C LYS A 113 -9.02 19.74 17.08
N ASN A 114 -9.67 19.46 18.21
CA ASN A 114 -9.47 20.15 19.50
C ASN A 114 -8.74 19.28 20.53
N VAL A 115 -8.19 18.13 20.13
CA VAL A 115 -7.38 17.30 21.05
C VAL A 115 -6.02 17.98 21.22
N ASP A 116 -5.42 17.90 22.41
CA ASP A 116 -4.11 18.46 22.69
C ASP A 116 -3.07 18.01 21.66
N GLY A 117 -2.56 18.97 20.87
CA GLY A 117 -1.60 18.77 19.79
C GLY A 117 -2.20 18.94 18.39
N THR A 118 -1.39 18.64 17.37
CA THR A 118 -1.82 18.69 15.96
C THR A 118 -2.37 17.33 15.55
N PHE A 119 -3.69 17.23 15.38
CA PHE A 119 -4.32 16.04 14.81
C PHE A 119 -4.60 16.26 13.31
N ASN A 120 -3.69 15.78 12.46
CA ASN A 120 -3.81 15.87 11.00
C ASN A 120 -3.47 14.53 10.32
N MET A 121 -4.37 13.56 10.43
CA MET A 121 -4.20 12.24 9.83
C MET A 121 -4.12 12.35 8.30
N PHE A 122 -3.10 11.74 7.71
CA PHE A 122 -2.83 11.70 6.26
C PHE A 122 -2.71 13.07 5.56
N PHE A 123 -2.51 14.15 6.32
CA PHE A 123 -2.40 15.52 5.81
C PHE A 123 -3.65 16.00 5.05
N VAL A 124 -4.82 15.48 5.42
CA VAL A 124 -6.08 15.79 4.74
C VAL A 124 -7.04 16.60 5.59
N GLY A 125 -6.64 17.03 6.78
CA GLY A 125 -7.45 17.94 7.60
C GLY A 125 -7.58 19.32 6.95
N PRO A 126 -8.75 20.00 7.05
CA PRO A 126 -8.93 21.34 6.47
C PRO A 126 -8.21 22.44 7.27
N TYR A 127 -7.81 22.14 8.51
CA TYR A 127 -7.28 23.12 9.47
C TYR A 127 -5.77 23.34 9.37
N TYR A 128 -5.06 22.48 8.64
CA TYR A 128 -3.61 22.49 8.55
C TYR A 128 -3.16 22.41 7.09
N PRO A 129 -2.05 23.06 6.72
CA PRO A 129 -1.51 22.96 5.37
C PRO A 129 -0.98 21.54 5.09
N CYS A 130 -1.15 21.09 3.85
CA CYS A 130 -0.51 19.89 3.36
C CYS A 130 0.96 20.18 3.06
N HIS A 131 1.86 19.28 3.48
CA HIS A 131 3.31 19.40 3.22
C HIS A 131 3.79 18.49 2.07
N LEU A 132 2.90 17.69 1.48
CA LEU A 132 3.27 16.81 0.37
C LEU A 132 3.56 17.65 -0.89
N PRO A 133 4.73 17.50 -1.55
CA PRO A 133 5.25 18.46 -2.54
C PRO A 133 4.28 18.83 -3.69
N VAL A 134 3.53 17.85 -4.19
CA VAL A 134 2.56 18.07 -5.28
C VAL A 134 1.21 18.53 -4.76
N LEU A 135 0.75 17.94 -3.65
CA LEU A 135 -0.59 18.20 -3.13
C LEU A 135 -0.69 19.54 -2.39
N SER A 136 0.40 20.02 -1.79
CA SER A 136 0.50 21.33 -1.16
C SER A 136 0.24 22.46 -2.17
N VAL A 137 0.83 22.35 -3.36
CA VAL A 137 0.63 23.30 -4.46
C VAL A 137 -0.81 23.29 -4.96
N ILE A 138 -1.42 22.10 -5.05
CA ILE A 138 -2.82 21.97 -5.46
C ILE A 138 -3.76 22.60 -4.42
N GLN A 139 -3.54 22.33 -3.14
CA GLN A 139 -4.32 22.91 -2.05
C GLN A 139 -4.22 24.44 -2.05
N ALA A 140 -3.02 25.00 -2.22
CA ALA A 140 -2.79 26.44 -2.23
C ALA A 140 -3.44 27.14 -3.44
N LYS A 141 -3.44 26.51 -4.63
CA LYS A 141 -3.97 27.12 -5.87
C LYS A 141 -5.47 26.92 -6.07
N PHE A 142 -6.00 25.75 -5.73
CA PHE A 142 -7.36 25.34 -6.09
C PHE A 142 -8.28 25.11 -4.88
N GLY A 143 -7.75 25.26 -3.66
CA GLY A 143 -8.50 25.11 -2.43
C GLY A 143 -8.70 23.65 -1.99
N TYR A 144 -9.34 23.50 -0.83
CA TYR A 144 -9.42 22.22 -0.11
C TYR A 144 -10.24 21.15 -0.86
N GLY A 145 -11.37 21.52 -1.48
CA GLY A 145 -12.22 20.56 -2.21
C GLY A 145 -11.49 19.90 -3.39
N VAL A 146 -10.80 20.70 -4.21
CA VAL A 146 -10.01 20.20 -5.34
C VAL A 146 -8.82 19.37 -4.85
N PHE A 147 -8.19 19.78 -3.75
CA PHE A 147 -7.14 19.01 -3.09
C PHE A 147 -7.61 17.60 -2.70
N LEU A 148 -8.80 17.44 -2.12
CA LEU A 148 -9.32 16.11 -1.74
C LEU A 148 -9.53 15.20 -2.96
N VAL A 149 -10.09 15.74 -4.04
CA VAL A 149 -10.28 15.00 -5.28
C VAL A 149 -8.93 14.60 -5.88
N ALA A 150 -7.98 15.54 -5.94
CA ALA A 150 -6.63 15.29 -6.43
C ALA A 150 -5.88 14.26 -5.58
N TYR A 151 -6.08 14.26 -4.26
CA TYR A 151 -5.53 13.28 -3.34
C TYR A 151 -6.02 11.88 -3.72
N VAL A 152 -7.34 11.69 -3.82
CA VAL A 152 -7.94 10.39 -4.10
C VAL A 152 -7.51 9.87 -5.46
N LEU A 153 -7.67 10.70 -6.51
CA LEU A 153 -7.31 10.32 -7.87
C LEU A 153 -5.81 10.07 -8.03
N GLY A 154 -4.97 10.89 -7.38
CA GLY A 154 -3.52 10.74 -7.40
C GLY A 154 -3.07 9.40 -6.82
N PHE A 155 -3.59 9.01 -5.65
CA PHE A 155 -3.26 7.71 -5.05
C PHE A 155 -3.77 6.53 -5.88
N ILE A 156 -4.99 6.63 -6.44
CA ILE A 156 -5.53 5.60 -7.34
C ILE A 156 -4.64 5.47 -8.59
N LEU A 157 -4.24 6.59 -9.18
CA LEU A 157 -3.38 6.62 -10.36
C LEU A 157 -2.02 5.99 -10.09
N VAL A 158 -1.34 6.36 -9.00
CA VAL A 158 -0.01 5.82 -8.67
C VAL A 158 -0.09 4.32 -8.34
N ALA A 159 -1.12 3.88 -7.63
CA ALA A 159 -1.34 2.45 -7.37
C ALA A 159 -1.58 1.68 -8.69
N TYR A 160 -2.36 2.26 -9.61
CA TYR A 160 -2.59 1.67 -10.93
C TYR A 160 -1.31 1.61 -11.78
N ILE A 161 -0.48 2.65 -11.77
CA ILE A 161 0.84 2.66 -12.44
C ILE A 161 1.73 1.55 -11.87
N THR A 162 1.74 1.38 -10.54
CA THR A 162 2.52 0.33 -9.87
C THR A 162 2.09 -1.07 -10.32
N LEU A 163 0.79 -1.29 -10.48
CA LEU A 163 0.25 -2.53 -11.03
C LEU A 163 0.71 -2.77 -12.48
N LEU A 164 0.69 -1.72 -13.33
CA LEU A 164 1.18 -1.80 -14.70
C LEU A 164 2.68 -2.14 -14.74
N ILE A 165 3.49 -1.53 -13.87
CA ILE A 165 4.92 -1.84 -13.72
C ILE A 165 5.11 -3.31 -13.36
N SER A 166 4.36 -3.83 -12.39
CA SER A 166 4.46 -5.25 -12.01
C SER A 166 4.12 -6.19 -13.17
N MET A 167 3.14 -5.83 -14.00
CA MET A 167 2.83 -6.59 -15.21
C MET A 167 3.93 -6.49 -16.27
N GLY A 168 4.55 -5.32 -16.42
CA GLY A 168 5.72 -5.12 -17.29
C GLY A 168 6.89 -6.00 -16.87
N ILE A 169 7.23 -6.02 -15.58
CA ILE A 169 8.28 -6.88 -15.01
C ILE A 169 7.97 -8.35 -15.27
N LYS A 170 6.72 -8.79 -15.07
CA LYS A 170 6.31 -10.17 -15.36
C LYS A 170 6.53 -10.56 -16.82
N LYS A 171 6.15 -9.68 -17.76
CA LYS A 171 6.40 -9.90 -19.20
C LYS A 171 7.89 -9.98 -19.49
N LEU A 172 8.69 -9.10 -18.89
CA LEU A 172 10.14 -9.08 -19.05
C LEU A 172 10.79 -10.38 -18.55
N ILE A 173 10.42 -10.85 -17.34
CA ILE A 173 10.92 -12.11 -16.78
C ILE A 173 10.55 -13.31 -17.68
N ALA A 174 9.38 -13.29 -18.31
CA ALA A 174 8.97 -14.35 -19.22
C ALA A 174 9.77 -14.38 -20.54
N ILE A 175 10.37 -13.25 -20.94
CA ILE A 175 11.24 -13.14 -22.13
C ILE A 175 12.68 -13.53 -21.80
N LEU A 176 13.11 -13.35 -20.54
CA LEU A 176 14.47 -13.69 -20.13
C LEU A 176 14.71 -15.21 -20.19
N PRO A 177 15.86 -15.66 -20.70
CA PRO A 177 16.19 -17.08 -20.70
C PRO A 177 16.23 -17.60 -19.27
N PRO A 178 15.76 -18.83 -19.02
CA PRO A 178 15.79 -19.41 -17.68
C PRO A 178 17.23 -19.40 -17.17
N ILE A 179 17.41 -18.92 -15.93
CA ILE A 179 18.73 -18.91 -15.29
C ILE A 179 19.25 -20.36 -15.31
N PRO A 180 20.43 -20.61 -15.93
CA PRO A 180 20.97 -21.96 -15.99
C PRO A 180 21.16 -22.46 -14.55
N LYS A 181 20.41 -23.50 -14.17
CA LYS A 181 20.61 -24.19 -12.90
C LYS A 181 22.01 -24.79 -12.94
N LYS A 182 22.97 -24.15 -12.28
CA LYS A 182 24.33 -24.66 -12.17
C LYS A 182 24.25 -26.07 -11.58
N MET A 183 24.82 -27.02 -12.32
CA MET A 183 24.62 -28.46 -12.13
C MET A 183 24.92 -28.93 -10.71
N ARG A 184 24.04 -29.81 -10.24
CA ARG A 184 24.13 -30.63 -9.03
C ARG A 184 25.53 -31.24 -8.93
N TYR A 185 26.20 -31.03 -7.79
CA TYR A 185 27.53 -31.57 -7.48
C TYR A 185 27.61 -33.05 -7.85
N ARG A 186 28.53 -33.38 -8.76
CA ARG A 186 28.95 -34.76 -9.03
C ARG A 186 29.60 -35.28 -7.74
N LYS A 187 29.00 -36.30 -7.13
CA LYS A 187 29.57 -37.05 -6.01
C LYS A 187 30.94 -37.56 -6.48
N GLN A 188 32.01 -37.17 -5.79
CA GLN A 188 33.33 -37.79 -6.00
C GLN A 188 33.30 -39.12 -5.25
N GLU A 189 33.43 -40.21 -6.01
CA GLU A 189 33.78 -41.55 -5.51
C GLU A 189 35.31 -41.68 -5.47
#